data_AF-A0A7X2D7J5-F1
#
_entry.id   AF-A0A7X2D7J5-F1
#
_cell.length_a   1.000
_cell.length_b   1.000
_cell.length_c   1.000
_cell.angle_alpha   90.00
_cell.angle_beta   90.00
_cell.angle_gamma   90.00
#
_symmetry.space_group_name_H-M   'P 1'
#
loop_
_entity.id
_entity.type
_entity.pdbx_description
1 polymer ?
#
loop_
_entity_poly.entity_id
_entity_poly.type
_entity_poly.pdbx_seq_one_letter_code
_entity_poly.pdbx_strand_id
1 'polypeptide(L)'
;MALYEMRKAYIIGDLSLRDSIIKRLGDLALLQPRKIDEKTITSSFKPTQMKTEELDDKLSRLNWTIKYLEQFDEKKTSLGFFPAKTIVKEKDFSTWIESFDWQKIQKRCQGLEEETEILKEEKNNLEEKYSLLSPWRQLPISTERLEEGRWVDYQLGMIRLELEDLFGK
;
A
#
# COMPACT_ATOMS: atom_id res chain seq x y z
N MET A 1 -13.99 43.30 -40.89
CA MET A 1 -14.25 41.86 -40.67
C MET A 1 -13.15 41.34 -39.76
N ALA A 2 -13.47 40.96 -38.53
CA ALA A 2 -12.47 40.44 -37.59
C ALA A 2 -12.31 38.92 -37.80
N LEU A 3 -11.12 38.47 -38.15
CA LEU A 3 -10.75 37.06 -38.16
C LEU A 3 -10.50 36.64 -36.70
N TYR A 4 -11.43 35.89 -36.12
CA TYR A 4 -11.28 35.33 -34.77
C TYR A 4 -10.58 33.97 -34.83
N GLU A 5 -9.66 33.71 -33.90
CA GLU A 5 -8.87 32.48 -33.88
C GLU A 5 -9.75 31.28 -33.47
N MET A 6 -10.07 30.42 -34.44
CA MET A 6 -10.86 29.21 -34.23
C MET A 6 -9.98 28.09 -33.63
N ARG A 7 -10.36 27.57 -32.46
CA ARG A 7 -9.69 26.43 -31.83
C ARG A 7 -10.31 25.10 -32.25
N LYS A 8 -9.47 24.11 -32.58
CA LYS A 8 -9.93 22.74 -32.81
C LYS A 8 -10.22 22.07 -31.46
N ALA A 9 -11.40 21.50 -31.32
CA ALA A 9 -11.81 20.73 -30.14
C ALA A 9 -12.24 19.32 -30.58
N TYR A 10 -11.90 18.32 -29.76
CA TYR A 10 -12.34 16.93 -29.93
C TYR A 10 -13.27 16.58 -28.78
N ILE A 11 -14.40 15.94 -29.07
CA ILE A 11 -15.36 15.49 -28.07
C ILE A 11 -15.37 13.96 -28.10
N ILE A 12 -15.13 13.36 -26.93
CA ILE A 12 -15.12 11.91 -26.73
C ILE A 12 -16.29 11.59 -25.80
N GLY A 13 -17.12 10.63 -26.18
CA GLY A 13 -18.28 10.25 -25.40
C GLY A 13 -18.95 8.99 -25.95
N ASP A 14 -19.97 8.52 -25.22
CA ASP A 14 -20.78 7.38 -25.64
C ASP A 14 -21.47 7.68 -26.99
N LEU A 15 -21.49 6.67 -27.87
CA LEU A 15 -22.15 6.74 -29.17
C LEU A 15 -23.63 7.13 -29.03
N SER A 16 -24.26 6.69 -27.95
CA SER A 16 -25.66 6.97 -27.61
C SER A 16 -25.94 8.46 -27.41
N LEU A 17 -24.94 9.24 -27.01
CA LEU A 17 -25.07 10.67 -26.72
C LEU A 17 -24.72 11.56 -27.91
N ARG A 18 -24.19 10.99 -29.00
CA ARG A 18 -23.69 11.71 -30.17
C ARG A 18 -24.70 12.74 -30.69
N ASP A 19 -25.92 12.31 -30.99
CA ASP A 19 -26.91 13.19 -31.62
C ASP A 19 -27.39 14.29 -30.66
N SER A 20 -27.49 13.98 -29.37
CA SER A 20 -27.87 14.96 -28.34
C SER A 20 -26.82 16.07 -28.18
N ILE A 21 -25.55 15.70 -28.26
CA ILE A 21 -24.41 16.62 -28.13
C ILE A 21 -24.29 17.49 -29.38
N ILE A 22 -24.39 16.89 -30.57
CA ILE A 22 -24.35 17.65 -31.84
C ILE A 22 -25.50 18.66 -31.89
N LYS A 23 -26.70 18.27 -31.47
CA LYS A 23 -27.86 19.17 -31.45
C LYS A 23 -27.63 20.36 -30.51
N ARG A 24 -27.23 20.11 -29.26
CA ARG A 24 -26.95 21.17 -28.28
C ARG A 24 -25.83 22.12 -28.73
N LEU A 25 -24.76 21.57 -29.31
CA LEU A 25 -23.62 22.38 -29.76
C LEU A 25 -23.93 23.16 -31.04
N GLY A 26 -24.79 22.60 -31.90
CA GLY A 26 -25.35 23.28 -33.06
C GLY A 26 -26.28 24.44 -32.66
N ASP A 27 -27.17 24.21 -31.69
CA ASP A 27 -28.08 25.23 -31.15
C ASP A 27 -27.33 26.42 -30.54
N LEU A 28 -26.17 26.16 -29.93
CA LEU A 28 -25.31 27.20 -29.37
C LEU A 28 -24.43 27.92 -30.42
N ALA A 29 -24.44 27.46 -31.68
CA ALA A 29 -23.59 27.96 -32.78
C ALA A 29 -22.08 27.99 -32.45
N LEU A 30 -21.63 27.17 -31.49
CA LEU A 30 -20.25 27.16 -30.98
C LEU A 30 -19.32 26.22 -31.75
N LEU A 31 -19.87 25.37 -32.64
CA LEU A 31 -19.10 24.30 -33.26
C LEU A 31 -19.45 24.14 -34.74
N GLN A 32 -18.41 24.04 -35.58
CA GLN A 32 -18.53 23.64 -36.97
C GLN A 32 -18.13 22.16 -37.10
N PRO A 33 -19.08 21.23 -37.26
CA PRO A 33 -18.76 19.81 -37.38
C PRO A 33 -17.95 19.57 -38.66
N ARG A 34 -16.80 18.92 -38.53
CA ARG A 34 -16.08 18.35 -39.68
C ARG A 34 -16.17 16.84 -39.61
N LYS A 35 -16.35 16.20 -40.77
CA LYS A 35 -16.07 14.76 -40.89
C LYS A 35 -14.58 14.57 -40.64
N ILE A 36 -14.26 13.72 -39.68
CA ILE A 36 -12.90 13.35 -39.33
C ILE A 36 -12.65 11.97 -39.95
N ASP A 37 -11.70 11.87 -40.88
CA ASP A 37 -11.26 10.58 -41.39
C ASP A 37 -10.43 9.85 -40.31
N GLU A 38 -10.52 8.52 -40.25
CA GLU A 38 -9.83 7.67 -39.27
C GLU A 38 -8.31 7.93 -39.19
N LYS A 39 -7.69 8.31 -40.31
CA LYS A 39 -6.26 8.70 -40.40
C LYS A 39 -5.93 10.00 -39.65
N THR A 40 -6.92 10.88 -39.46
CA THR A 40 -6.79 12.16 -38.75
C THR A 40 -6.90 11.97 -37.24
N ILE A 41 -7.67 10.97 -36.80
CA ILE A 41 -7.82 10.58 -35.39
C ILE A 41 -6.49 10.01 -34.90
N THR A 42 -5.91 9.07 -35.63
CA THR A 42 -4.62 8.42 -35.29
C THR A 42 -3.42 9.36 -35.31
N SER A 43 -3.44 10.41 -36.13
CA SER A 43 -2.37 11.42 -36.18
C SER A 43 -2.52 12.54 -35.15
N SER A 44 -3.75 12.90 -34.77
CA SER A 44 -4.02 13.93 -33.74
C SER A 44 -3.95 13.37 -32.33
N PHE A 45 -4.41 12.13 -32.15
CA PHE A 45 -4.14 11.32 -30.97
C PHE A 45 -2.91 10.48 -31.26
N LYS A 46 -1.74 11.13 -31.40
CA LYS A 46 -0.50 10.37 -31.16
C LYS A 46 -0.66 9.79 -29.76
N PRO A 47 -0.62 8.46 -29.58
CA PRO A 47 -0.52 7.91 -28.25
C PRO A 47 0.75 8.54 -27.70
N THR A 48 0.60 9.49 -26.78
CA THR A 48 1.71 9.81 -25.91
C THR A 48 1.98 8.46 -25.29
N GLN A 49 3.12 7.85 -25.60
CA GLN A 49 3.66 6.76 -24.80
C GLN A 49 4.00 7.41 -23.44
N MET A 50 2.98 7.85 -22.70
CA MET A 50 3.05 7.87 -21.27
C MET A 50 3.38 6.43 -20.94
N LYS A 51 4.56 6.22 -20.37
CA LYS A 51 4.94 4.93 -19.82
C LYS A 51 3.93 4.63 -18.73
N THR A 52 2.84 3.96 -19.10
CA THR A 52 1.74 3.62 -18.19
C THR A 52 2.30 2.87 -17.00
N GLU A 53 3.36 2.08 -17.22
CA GLU A 53 4.18 1.42 -16.19
C GLU A 53 4.69 2.37 -15.10
N GLU A 54 5.22 3.55 -15.45
CA GLU A 54 5.72 4.52 -14.47
C GLU A 54 4.58 5.17 -13.67
N LEU A 55 3.40 5.32 -14.28
CA LEU A 55 2.20 5.83 -13.62
C LEU A 55 1.59 4.77 -12.70
N ASP A 56 1.52 3.53 -13.16
CA ASP A 56 1.00 2.38 -12.40
C ASP A 56 1.90 2.07 -11.20
N ASP A 57 3.22 2.16 -11.33
CA ASP A 57 4.15 2.00 -10.20
C ASP A 57 3.93 3.11 -9.16
N LYS A 58 3.81 4.37 -9.60
CA LYS A 58 3.52 5.50 -8.70
C LYS A 58 2.17 5.34 -7.99
N LEU A 59 1.13 4.93 -8.70
CA LEU A 59 -0.19 4.66 -8.13
C LEU A 59 -0.15 3.51 -7.14
N SER A 60 0.59 2.45 -7.44
CA SER A 60 0.76 1.29 -6.56
C SER A 60 1.43 1.68 -5.25
N ARG A 61 2.51 2.48 -5.32
CA ARG A 61 3.23 3.00 -4.13
C ARG A 61 2.37 3.92 -3.28
N LEU A 62 1.58 4.79 -3.92
CA LEU A 62 0.61 5.65 -3.21
C LEU A 62 -0.46 4.83 -2.51
N ASN A 63 -1.03 3.84 -3.20
CA ASN A 63 -2.05 2.97 -2.63
C ASN A 63 -1.51 2.15 -1.44
N TRP A 64 -0.27 1.65 -1.55
CA TRP A 64 0.41 1.00 -0.43
C TRP A 64 0.59 1.96 0.76
N THR A 65 1.05 3.19 0.51
CA THR A 65 1.26 4.20 1.56
C THR A 65 -0.03 4.55 2.29
N ILE A 66 -1.14 4.70 1.55
CA ILE A 66 -2.45 4.96 2.13
C ILE A 66 -2.88 3.79 3.03
N LYS A 67 -2.78 2.55 2.53
CA LYS A 67 -3.13 1.35 3.31
C LYS A 67 -2.29 1.21 4.58
N TYR A 68 -0.99 1.52 4.50
CA TYR A 68 -0.12 1.52 5.66
C TYR A 68 -0.59 2.53 6.72
N LEU A 69 -0.85 3.78 6.31
CA LEU A 69 -1.30 4.83 7.22
C LEU A 69 -2.70 4.57 7.80
N GLU A 70 -3.59 3.95 7.03
CA GLU A 70 -4.93 3.56 7.50
C GLU A 70 -4.90 2.61 8.69
N GLN A 71 -3.86 1.79 8.86
CA GLN A 71 -3.71 0.89 10.01
C GLN A 71 -3.55 1.63 11.34
N PHE A 72 -3.09 2.88 11.30
CA PHE A 72 -2.84 3.72 12.48
C PHE A 72 -3.97 4.73 12.73
N ASP A 73 -4.98 4.78 11.88
CA ASP A 73 -6.12 5.68 12.05
C ASP A 73 -7.07 5.10 13.11
N GLU A 74 -6.88 5.50 14.38
CA GLU A 74 -7.66 5.04 15.54
C GLU A 74 -9.18 5.37 15.44
N LYS A 75 -9.63 6.12 14.44
CA LYS A 75 -11.00 6.63 14.34
C LYS A 75 -11.67 6.37 12.99
N LYS A 76 -11.94 5.11 12.65
CA LYS A 76 -13.06 4.75 11.75
C LYS A 76 -13.91 3.58 12.24
N THR A 77 -14.21 3.55 13.54
CA THR A 77 -15.49 2.98 14.01
C THR A 77 -16.60 3.99 13.71
N SER A 78 -16.84 4.30 12.44
CA SER A 78 -18.05 5.00 12.00
C SER A 78 -18.98 3.94 11.44
N LEU A 79 -20.07 3.69 12.17
CA LEU A 79 -21.23 2.92 11.73
C LEU A 79 -21.63 3.33 10.30
N GLY A 80 -21.43 2.44 9.33
CA GLY A 80 -21.87 2.65 7.95
C GLY A 80 -20.74 2.47 6.94
N PHE A 81 -21.02 1.71 5.89
CA PHE A 81 -20.15 1.28 4.80
C PHE A 81 -19.47 2.39 3.96
N PHE A 82 -19.38 3.62 4.46
CA PHE A 82 -18.72 4.74 3.77
C PHE A 82 -17.79 5.50 4.71
N PRO A 83 -16.52 5.71 4.34
CA PRO A 83 -15.61 6.55 5.11
C PRO A 83 -16.20 7.97 5.20
N ALA A 84 -16.22 8.53 6.41
CA ALA A 84 -16.64 9.90 6.64
C ALA A 84 -15.84 10.83 5.71
N LYS A 85 -16.52 11.57 4.84
CA LYS A 85 -15.87 12.50 3.92
C LYS A 85 -15.15 13.58 4.74
N THR A 86 -13.84 13.64 4.63
CA THR A 86 -13.06 14.74 5.19
C THR A 86 -13.47 16.04 4.50
N ILE A 87 -14.06 16.96 5.24
CA ILE A 87 -14.40 18.29 4.73
C ILE A 87 -13.11 19.10 4.67
N VAL A 88 -12.64 19.39 3.47
CA VAL A 88 -11.42 20.18 3.21
C VAL A 88 -11.82 21.51 2.60
N LYS A 89 -11.23 22.61 3.07
CA LYS A 89 -11.45 23.93 2.45
C LYS A 89 -10.71 24.00 1.11
N GLU A 90 -11.31 24.63 0.12
CA GLU A 90 -10.77 24.74 -1.25
C GLU A 90 -9.33 25.26 -1.27
N LYS A 91 -9.02 26.30 -0.48
CA LYS A 91 -7.67 26.89 -0.39
C LYS A 91 -6.62 25.90 0.13
N ASP A 92 -6.99 25.09 1.12
CA ASP A 92 -6.10 24.10 1.71
C ASP A 92 -5.85 22.96 0.71
N PHE A 93 -6.90 22.54 0.00
CA PHE A 93 -6.80 21.52 -1.05
C PHE A 93 -5.89 21.96 -2.21
N SER A 94 -6.03 23.19 -2.71
CA SER A 94 -5.16 23.73 -3.75
C SER A 94 -3.70 23.78 -3.30
N THR A 95 -3.46 24.20 -2.07
CA THR A 95 -2.11 24.27 -1.50
C THR A 95 -1.48 22.88 -1.38
N TRP A 96 -2.27 21.86 -1.00
CA TRP A 96 -1.80 20.48 -0.95
C TRP A 96 -1.46 19.95 -2.34
N ILE A 97 -2.29 20.17 -3.36
CA ILE A 97 -1.98 19.71 -4.72
C ILE A 97 -0.67 20.30 -5.24
N GLU A 98 -0.40 21.58 -4.94
CA GLU A 98 0.78 22.28 -5.46
C GLU A 98 2.08 21.93 -4.72
N SER A 99 2.00 21.59 -3.42
CA SER A 99 3.19 21.45 -2.56
C SER A 99 3.42 20.05 -1.98
N PHE A 100 2.51 19.11 -2.21
CA PHE A 100 2.58 17.78 -1.59
C PHE A 100 3.61 16.87 -2.26
N ASP A 101 4.72 16.66 -1.58
CA ASP A 101 5.72 15.65 -1.92
C ASP A 101 5.34 14.29 -1.35
N TRP A 102 4.59 13.53 -2.15
CA TRP A 102 4.16 12.18 -1.79
C TRP A 102 5.33 11.19 -1.69
N GLN A 103 6.44 11.41 -2.41
CA GLN A 103 7.58 10.48 -2.43
C GLN A 103 8.31 10.49 -1.10
N LYS A 104 8.44 11.66 -0.48
CA LYS A 104 9.03 11.80 0.86
C LYS A 104 8.24 11.03 1.91
N ILE A 105 6.91 11.09 1.84
CA ILE A 105 6.03 10.39 2.78
C ILE A 105 6.10 8.88 2.55
N GLN A 106 6.08 8.44 1.30
CA GLN A 106 6.22 7.03 0.93
C GLN A 106 7.52 6.44 1.50
N LYS A 107 8.66 7.11 1.29
CA LYS A 107 9.96 6.67 1.84
C LYS A 107 9.96 6.57 3.36
N ARG A 108 9.32 7.52 4.03
CA ARG A 108 9.24 7.51 5.50
C ARG A 108 8.38 6.36 6.01
N CYS A 109 7.24 6.08 5.36
CA CYS A 109 6.39 4.95 5.71
C CYS A 109 7.12 3.62 5.51
N GLN A 110 7.86 3.50 4.40
CA GLN A 110 8.66 2.31 4.14
C GLN A 110 9.76 2.10 5.19
N GLY A 111 10.50 3.15 5.57
CA GLY A 111 11.51 3.04 6.63
C GLY A 111 10.91 2.64 7.99
N LEU A 112 9.72 3.13 8.33
CA LEU A 112 9.02 2.73 9.55
C LEU A 112 8.54 1.27 9.50
N GLU A 113 8.08 0.79 8.34
CA GLU A 113 7.73 -0.62 8.16
C GLU A 113 8.95 -1.53 8.34
N GLU A 114 10.07 -1.19 7.71
CA GLU A 114 11.35 -1.93 7.82
C GLU A 114 11.84 -1.96 9.28
N GLU A 115 11.84 -0.83 9.98
CA GLU A 115 12.19 -0.77 11.41
C GLU A 115 11.25 -1.63 12.28
N THR A 116 9.95 -1.64 11.96
CA THR A 116 8.96 -2.44 12.69
C THR A 116 9.20 -3.94 12.46
N GLU A 117 9.56 -4.34 11.24
CA GLU A 117 9.88 -5.72 10.90
C GLU A 117 11.14 -6.20 11.65
N ILE A 118 12.21 -5.40 11.65
CA ILE A 118 13.44 -5.69 12.40
C ILE A 118 13.14 -5.88 13.89
N LEU A 119 12.40 -4.94 14.51
CA LEU A 119 12.05 -5.02 15.93
C LEU A 119 11.19 -6.26 16.24
N LYS A 120 10.32 -6.66 15.30
CA LYS A 120 9.50 -7.87 15.44
C LYS A 120 10.34 -9.13 15.37
N GLU A 121 11.31 -9.21 14.46
CA GLU A 121 12.26 -10.32 14.39
C GLU A 121 13.12 -10.41 15.66
N GLU A 122 13.65 -9.29 16.14
CA GLU A 122 14.43 -9.23 17.38
C GLU A 122 13.59 -9.70 18.57
N LYS A 123 12.34 -9.24 18.67
CA LYS A 123 11.41 -9.69 19.70
C LYS A 123 11.20 -11.21 19.63
N ASN A 124 10.90 -11.75 18.45
CA ASN A 124 10.67 -13.18 18.28
C ASN A 124 11.89 -14.01 18.68
N ASN A 125 13.09 -13.59 18.27
CA ASN A 125 14.35 -14.26 18.62
C ASN A 125 14.59 -14.23 20.15
N LEU A 126 14.32 -13.10 20.79
CA LEU A 126 14.41 -12.97 22.25
C LEU A 126 13.38 -13.86 22.95
N GLU A 127 12.16 -13.93 22.44
CA GLU A 127 11.08 -14.75 22.97
C GLU A 127 11.38 -16.25 22.82
N GLU A 128 11.94 -16.67 21.68
CA GLU A 128 12.45 -18.02 21.46
C GLU A 128 13.59 -18.35 22.44
N LYS A 129 14.60 -17.50 22.57
CA LYS A 129 15.69 -17.70 23.54
C LYS A 129 15.17 -17.76 24.97
N TYR A 130 14.23 -16.89 25.33
CA TYR A 130 13.60 -16.92 26.63
C TYR A 130 12.85 -18.25 26.84
N SER A 131 12.07 -18.71 25.86
CA SER A 131 11.35 -19.98 25.94
C SER A 131 12.30 -21.19 26.11
N LEU A 132 13.46 -21.16 25.45
CA LEU A 132 14.48 -22.21 25.56
C LEU A 132 15.18 -22.18 26.92
N LEU A 133 15.43 -21.00 27.49
CA LEU A 133 16.17 -20.82 28.75
C LEU A 133 15.27 -20.87 30.00
N SER A 134 13.98 -20.54 29.86
CA SER A 134 13.02 -20.49 30.97
C SER A 134 12.95 -21.80 31.77
N PRO A 135 12.91 -23.00 31.15
CA PRO A 135 12.91 -24.27 31.88
C PRO A 135 14.17 -24.49 32.74
N TRP A 136 15.31 -23.94 32.33
CA TRP A 136 16.59 -24.11 33.02
C TRP A 136 16.76 -23.19 34.23
N ARG A 137 15.90 -22.17 34.38
CA ARG A 137 16.00 -21.19 35.46
C ARG A 137 15.69 -21.78 36.83
N GLN A 138 14.87 -22.82 36.89
CA GLN A 138 14.43 -23.47 38.13
C GLN A 138 14.86 -24.93 38.17
N LEU A 139 16.12 -25.21 37.81
CA LEU A 139 16.65 -26.56 37.99
C LEU A 139 16.63 -26.92 39.49
N PRO A 140 15.94 -27.99 39.89
CA PRO A 140 15.89 -28.44 41.28
C PRO A 140 17.22 -29.07 41.75
N ILE A 141 18.21 -29.17 40.87
CA ILE A 141 19.51 -29.78 41.08
C ILE A 141 20.62 -28.73 41.02
N SER A 142 21.53 -28.74 41.99
CA SER A 142 22.73 -27.91 41.94
C SER A 142 23.66 -28.44 40.85
N THR A 143 24.08 -27.57 39.94
CA THR A 143 25.01 -27.90 38.84
C THR A 143 26.36 -28.40 39.35
N GLU A 144 26.73 -28.04 40.58
CA GLU A 144 27.94 -28.53 41.26
C GLU A 144 27.87 -30.01 41.65
N ARG A 145 26.66 -30.61 41.70
CA ARG A 145 26.48 -32.04 41.99
C ARG A 145 26.51 -32.93 40.75
N LEU A 146 26.54 -32.33 39.55
CA LEU A 146 26.59 -33.02 38.26
C LEU A 146 28.04 -33.22 37.77
N GLU A 147 28.96 -33.52 38.68
CA GLU A 147 30.30 -33.96 38.27
C GLU A 147 30.24 -35.43 37.81
N GLU A 148 30.88 -35.73 36.68
CA GLU A 148 30.96 -37.06 36.10
C GLU A 148 31.51 -38.06 37.14
N GLY A 149 30.66 -38.99 37.56
CA GLY A 149 31.09 -40.13 38.35
C GLY A 149 31.84 -41.11 37.46
N ARG A 150 32.78 -41.87 38.02
CA ARG A 150 33.58 -42.89 37.31
C ARG A 150 32.77 -43.94 36.51
N TRP A 151 31.45 -43.99 36.71
CA TRP A 151 30.50 -44.97 36.17
C TRP A 151 29.19 -44.37 35.65
N VAL A 152 28.96 -43.05 35.79
CA VAL A 152 27.69 -42.41 35.44
C VAL A 152 27.98 -41.09 34.73
N ASP A 153 27.42 -40.97 33.53
CA ASP A 153 27.41 -39.75 32.71
C ASP A 153 25.99 -39.15 32.73
N TYR A 154 25.90 -37.83 32.81
CA TYR A 154 24.65 -37.09 32.88
C TYR A 154 24.46 -36.25 31.62
N GLN A 155 23.40 -36.53 30.85
CA GLN A 155 22.99 -35.67 29.74
C GLN A 155 21.72 -34.91 30.08
N LEU A 156 21.80 -33.60 29.99
CA LEU A 156 20.67 -32.69 30.15
C LEU A 156 20.09 -32.36 28.77
N GLY A 157 18.77 -32.48 28.63
CA GLY A 157 18.06 -32.20 27.39
C GLY A 157 16.64 -31.70 27.64
N MET A 158 16.03 -31.13 26.61
CA MET A 158 14.62 -30.75 26.62
C MET A 158 13.84 -31.71 25.73
N ILE A 159 12.74 -32.24 26.23
CA ILE A 159 11.76 -32.98 25.42
C ILE A 159 10.44 -32.22 25.42
N ARG A 160 9.68 -32.37 24.34
CA ARG A 160 8.27 -31.96 24.34
C ARG A 160 7.50 -32.97 25.16
N LEU A 161 6.62 -32.53 26.06
CA LEU A 161 5.77 -33.37 26.91
C LEU A 161 5.00 -34.45 26.11
N GLU A 162 4.67 -34.16 24.86
CA GLU A 162 3.99 -35.08 23.94
C GLU A 162 4.83 -36.31 23.53
N LEU A 163 6.14 -36.29 23.75
CA LEU A 163 7.08 -37.36 23.38
C LEU A 163 7.61 -38.13 24.60
N GLU A 164 7.06 -37.88 25.79
CA GLU A 164 7.50 -38.49 27.05
C GLU A 164 7.36 -40.02 27.02
N ASP A 165 6.30 -40.53 26.38
CA ASP A 165 6.03 -41.96 26.22
C ASP A 165 7.07 -42.72 25.38
N LEU A 166 7.88 -42.02 24.56
CA LEU A 166 8.94 -42.65 23.75
C LEU A 166 10.23 -42.90 24.53
N PHE A 167 10.44 -42.18 25.64
CA PHE A 167 11.63 -42.29 26.48
C PHE A 167 11.36 -42.99 27.82
N GLY A 168 10.09 -43.25 28.15
CA GLY A 168 9.68 -44.05 29.31
C GLY A 168 9.61 -45.55 29.02
N LYS A 169 10.74 -46.26 29.19
CA LYS A 169 10.79 -47.68 29.59
C LYS A 169 12.05 -48.01 30.36
#